data_AF-A0A965C727-F1
#
_entry.id   AF-A0A965C727-F1
#
_cell.length_a   1.000
_cell.length_b   1.000
_cell.length_c   1.000
_cell.angle_alpha   90.00
_cell.angle_beta   90.00
_cell.angle_gamma   90.00
#
_symmetry.space_group_name_H-M   'P 1'
#
loop_
_entity.id
_entity.type
_entity.pdbx_description
1 polymer ?
#
loop_
_entity_poly.entity_id
_entity_poly.type
_entity_poly.pdbx_seq_one_letter_code
_entity_poly.pdbx_strand_id
1 'polypeptide(L)'
;MTYVLLFFVALWAGAQNALAGGGSFLILPALMFSGMDALAANITSCVALFPAQIASGWTGRHTAAGVGGLQLRTFFILSIIGGAIGAVILLITPRGLFAHLVPWLVLFATLVFIWGSFLRKPDASNLHLTPQTAAIVQFLIAIYGG
;
A
#
# COMPACT_ATOMS: atom_id res chain seq x y z
N MET A 1 0.32 5.03 -28.73
CA MET A 1 1.45 4.37 -28.05
C MET A 1 1.26 4.34 -26.54
N THR A 2 1.02 5.49 -25.89
CA THR A 2 0.91 5.62 -24.42
C THR A 2 -0.16 4.74 -23.79
N TYR A 3 -1.35 4.61 -24.38
CA TYR A 3 -2.43 3.76 -23.85
C TYR A 3 -2.11 2.27 -23.81
N VAL A 4 -1.39 1.76 -24.82
CA VAL A 4 -0.97 0.35 -24.87
C VAL A 4 0.05 0.07 -23.76
N LEU A 5 1.00 1.00 -23.56
CA LEU A 5 1.96 0.95 -22.46
C LEU A 5 1.27 0.96 -21.10
N LEU A 6 0.33 1.88 -20.88
CA LEU A 6 -0.45 1.95 -19.64
C LEU A 6 -1.26 0.68 -19.39
N PHE A 7 -1.82 0.06 -20.43
CA PHE A 7 -2.55 -1.21 -20.31
C PHE A 7 -1.66 -2.35 -19.79
N PHE A 8 -0.47 -2.54 -20.37
CA PHE A 8 0.47 -3.57 -19.91
C PHE A 8 1.03 -3.27 -18.52
N VAL A 9 1.33 -2.00 -18.22
CA VAL A 9 1.77 -1.59 -16.88
C VAL A 9 0.66 -1.85 -15.85
N ALA A 10 -0.60 -1.53 -16.17
CA ALA A 10 -1.72 -1.78 -15.27
C ALA A 10 -1.94 -3.28 -15.02
N LEU A 11 -1.82 -4.13 -16.05
CA LEU A 11 -1.88 -5.59 -15.91
C LEU A 11 -0.77 -6.11 -15.00
N TRP A 12 0.48 -5.69 -15.23
CA TRP A 12 1.62 -6.13 -14.43
C TRP A 12 1.57 -5.60 -13.00
N ALA A 13 1.15 -4.36 -12.82
CA ALA A 13 0.92 -3.76 -11.51
C ALA A 13 -0.18 -4.49 -10.74
N GLY A 14 -1.26 -4.91 -11.40
CA GLY A 14 -2.31 -5.74 -10.80
C GLY A 14 -1.79 -7.09 -10.33
N ALA A 15 -0.99 -7.77 -11.16
CA ALA A 15 -0.33 -9.03 -10.79
C ALA A 15 0.63 -8.86 -9.60
N GLN A 16 1.47 -7.82 -9.61
CA GLN A 16 2.36 -7.48 -8.49
C GLN A 16 1.60 -7.13 -7.22
N ASN A 17 0.47 -6.41 -7.34
CA ASN A 17 -0.38 -6.08 -6.20
C ASN A 17 -0.97 -7.34 -5.56
N ALA A 18 -1.38 -8.33 -6.37
CA ALA A 18 -1.90 -9.59 -5.87
C ALA A 18 -0.82 -10.46 -5.19
N LEU A 19 0.43 -10.40 -5.65
CA LEU A 19 1.54 -11.21 -5.13
C LEU A 19 2.21 -10.62 -3.89
N ALA A 20 2.43 -9.30 -3.88
CA ALA A 20 3.26 -8.62 -2.88
C ALA A 20 2.71 -7.27 -2.41
N GLY A 21 1.53 -6.83 -2.89
CA GLY A 21 0.94 -5.54 -2.52
C GLY A 21 1.65 -4.29 -3.09
N GLY A 22 2.59 -4.48 -4.03
CA GLY A 22 3.45 -3.41 -4.56
C GLY A 22 2.99 -2.73 -5.84
N GLY A 23 1.76 -2.96 -6.32
CA GLY A 23 1.31 -2.51 -7.64
C GLY A 23 1.39 -1.00 -7.85
N SER A 24 1.17 -0.22 -6.79
CA SER A 24 1.25 1.24 -6.83
C SER A 24 2.63 1.76 -7.25
N PHE A 25 3.71 1.02 -7.00
CA PHE A 25 5.07 1.40 -7.42
C PHE A 25 5.25 1.50 -8.93
N LEU A 26 4.46 0.73 -9.68
CA LEU A 26 4.50 0.75 -11.14
C LEU A 26 3.49 1.75 -11.72
N ILE A 27 2.32 1.88 -11.09
CA ILE A 27 1.24 2.76 -11.58
C ILE A 27 1.59 4.24 -11.36
N LEU A 28 2.16 4.61 -10.22
CA LEU A 28 2.53 6.00 -9.92
C LEU A 28 3.45 6.63 -10.97
N PRO A 29 4.67 6.09 -11.22
CA PRO A 29 5.57 6.64 -12.23
C PRO A 29 4.99 6.59 -13.63
N ALA A 30 4.22 5.56 -13.99
CA ALA A 30 3.59 5.48 -15.30
C ALA A 30 2.50 6.55 -15.52
N LEU A 31 1.69 6.84 -14.50
CA LEU A 31 0.69 7.91 -14.56
C LEU A 31 1.33 9.30 -14.53
N MET A 32 2.38 9.52 -13.73
CA MET A 32 3.14 10.77 -13.79
C MET A 32 3.78 10.99 -15.17
N PHE A 33 4.25 9.92 -15.81
CA PHE A 33 4.78 9.99 -17.19
C PHE A 33 3.71 10.37 -18.22
N SER A 34 2.43 10.13 -17.92
CA SER A 34 1.30 10.58 -18.75
C SER A 34 0.95 12.06 -18.55
N GLY A 35 1.66 12.79 -17.68
CA GLY A 35 1.46 14.21 -17.39
C GLY A 35 0.52 14.48 -16.21
N MET A 36 0.12 13.45 -15.46
CA MET A 36 -0.68 13.61 -14.25
C MET A 36 0.19 14.10 -13.09
N ASP A 37 -0.37 14.99 -12.26
CA ASP A 37 0.25 15.38 -11.00
C ASP A 37 0.35 14.18 -10.07
N ALA A 38 1.39 14.13 -9.23
CA ALA A 38 1.71 12.98 -8.38
C ALA A 38 0.55 12.63 -7.43
N LEU A 39 -0.18 13.64 -6.95
CA LEU A 39 -1.39 13.44 -6.14
C LEU A 39 -2.50 12.76 -6.93
N ALA A 40 -2.79 13.24 -8.15
CA ALA A 40 -3.81 12.66 -9.00
C ALA A 40 -3.45 11.24 -9.43
N ALA A 41 -2.17 10.97 -9.69
CA ALA A 41 -1.64 9.65 -10.01
C ALA A 41 -1.81 8.66 -8.84
N ASN A 42 -1.58 9.10 -7.60
CA ASN A 42 -1.78 8.29 -6.40
C ASN A 42 -3.27 7.96 -6.18
N ILE A 43 -4.15 8.96 -6.24
CA ILE A 43 -5.60 8.75 -6.09
C ILE A 43 -6.11 7.76 -7.15
N THR A 44 -5.66 7.92 -8.40
CA THR A 44 -6.04 7.04 -9.51
C THR A 44 -5.53 5.61 -9.30
N SER A 45 -4.30 5.43 -8.80
CA SER A 45 -3.76 4.09 -8.53
C SER A 45 -4.51 3.39 -7.39
N CYS A 46 -4.87 4.10 -6.32
CA CYS A 46 -5.71 3.58 -5.25
C CYS A 46 -7.07 3.12 -5.76
N VAL A 47 -7.75 3.93 -6.57
CA VAL A 47 -9.05 3.57 -7.18
C VAL A 47 -8.90 2.36 -8.11
N ALA A 48 -7.83 2.31 -8.91
CA ALA A 48 -7.57 1.20 -9.82
C ALA A 48 -7.29 -0.13 -9.09
N LEU A 49 -6.63 -0.07 -7.93
CA LEU A 49 -6.29 -1.26 -7.13
C LEU A 49 -7.37 -1.66 -6.13
N PHE A 50 -8.34 -0.80 -5.86
CA PHE A 50 -9.42 -1.05 -4.89
C PHE A 50 -10.19 -2.36 -5.11
N PRO A 51 -10.58 -2.75 -6.34
CA PRO A 51 -11.27 -4.03 -6.57
C PRO A 51 -10.37 -5.23 -6.23
N ALA A 52 -9.08 -5.13 -6.56
CA ALA A 52 -8.10 -6.17 -6.26
C ALA A 52 -7.85 -6.30 -4.74
N GLN A 53 -7.85 -5.18 -4.01
CA GLN A 53 -7.76 -5.15 -2.55
C GLN A 53 -8.97 -5.85 -1.90
N ILE A 54 -10.19 -5.57 -2.39
CA ILE A 54 -11.41 -6.26 -1.94
C ILE A 54 -11.33 -7.76 -2.20
N ALA A 55 -10.97 -8.17 -3.42
CA ALA A 55 -10.87 -9.57 -3.79
C ALA A 55 -9.80 -10.33 -2.95
N SER A 56 -8.66 -9.69 -2.71
CA SER A 56 -7.57 -10.24 -1.90
C SER A 56 -7.99 -10.36 -0.43
N GLY A 57 -8.65 -9.35 0.12
CA GLY A 57 -9.20 -9.39 1.47
C GLY A 57 -10.27 -10.47 1.64
N TRP A 58 -11.15 -10.63 0.63
CA TRP A 58 -12.21 -11.64 0.67
C TRP A 58 -11.65 -13.07 0.59
N THR A 59 -10.62 -13.29 -0.23
CA THR A 59 -9.96 -14.60 -0.37
C THR A 59 -9.11 -14.91 0.87
N GLY A 60 -8.39 -13.92 1.41
CA GLY A 60 -7.53 -14.06 2.57
C GLY A 60 -8.26 -14.19 3.92
N ARG A 61 -9.57 -13.90 3.98
CA ARG A 61 -10.35 -13.89 5.24
C ARG A 61 -10.35 -15.22 5.98
N HIS A 62 -10.22 -16.34 5.26
CA HIS A 62 -10.26 -17.68 5.86
C HIS A 62 -8.90 -18.10 6.44
N THR A 63 -7.81 -17.50 5.97
CA THR A 63 -6.44 -17.78 6.44
C THR A 63 -5.97 -16.76 7.47
N ALA A 64 -6.63 -15.60 7.55
CA ALA A 64 -6.33 -14.55 8.52
C ALA A 64 -6.85 -14.90 9.94
N ALA A 65 -6.20 -15.88 10.58
CA ALA A 65 -6.30 -16.05 12.02
C ALA A 65 -5.71 -14.79 12.69
N GLY A 66 -6.47 -14.16 13.58
CA GLY A 66 -6.09 -12.88 14.20
C GLY A 66 -4.64 -12.86 14.71
N VAL A 67 -3.89 -11.83 14.33
CA VAL A 67 -2.48 -11.67 14.75
C VAL A 67 -2.46 -11.10 16.18
N GLY A 68 -1.74 -11.75 17.09
CA GLY A 68 -1.53 -11.24 18.46
C GLY A 68 -2.78 -11.24 19.36
N GLY A 69 -3.77 -12.11 19.09
CA GLY A 69 -5.00 -12.22 19.89
C GLY A 69 -6.09 -11.17 19.57
N LEU A 70 -5.84 -10.28 18.61
CA LEU A 70 -6.82 -9.32 18.11
C LEU A 70 -7.72 -9.95 17.04
N GLN A 71 -9.03 -9.74 17.18
CA GLN A 71 -9.98 -10.20 16.19
C GLN A 71 -9.82 -9.41 14.88
N LEU A 72 -9.98 -10.10 13.75
CA LEU A 72 -9.89 -9.51 12.40
C LEU A 72 -10.77 -8.26 12.24
N ARG A 73 -11.91 -8.21 12.96
CA ARG A 73 -12.84 -7.09 12.98
C ARG A 73 -12.22 -5.80 13.54
N THR A 74 -11.36 -5.91 14.55
CA THR A 74 -10.67 -4.75 15.14
C THR A 74 -9.62 -4.18 14.19
N PHE A 75 -8.85 -5.04 13.51
CA PHE A 75 -7.94 -4.63 12.43
C PHE A 75 -8.70 -3.90 11.31
N PHE A 76 -9.87 -4.40 10.92
CA PHE A 76 -10.69 -3.78 9.89
C PHE A 76 -11.18 -2.37 10.28
N ILE A 77 -11.67 -2.20 11.52
CA ILE A 77 -12.13 -0.91 12.04
C ILE A 77 -10.95 0.08 12.14
N LEU A 78 -9.80 -0.36 12.68
CA LEU A 78 -8.59 0.46 12.76
C LEU A 78 -8.12 0.90 11.38
N SER A 79 -8.19 0.01 10.37
CA SER A 79 -7.82 0.35 9.00
C SER A 79 -8.76 1.37 8.36
N ILE A 80 -10.08 1.27 8.62
CA ILE A 80 -11.03 2.25 8.11
C ILE A 80 -10.78 3.62 8.75
N ILE A 81 -10.61 3.67 10.08
CA ILE A 81 -10.41 4.94 10.79
C ILE A 81 -9.06 5.55 10.42
N GLY A 82 -7.99 4.75 10.46
CA GLY A 82 -6.66 5.19 10.08
C GLY A 82 -6.61 5.66 8.63
N GLY A 83 -7.20 4.90 7.71
CA GLY A 83 -7.25 5.27 6.29
C GLY A 83 -8.07 6.53 6.02
N ALA A 84 -9.20 6.73 6.70
CA ALA A 84 -9.97 7.95 6.58
C ALA A 84 -9.18 9.18 7.07
N ILE A 85 -8.44 9.03 8.18
CA ILE A 85 -7.56 10.08 8.69
C ILE A 85 -6.41 10.35 7.70
N GLY A 86 -5.78 9.30 7.17
CA GLY A 86 -4.73 9.39 6.14
C GLY A 86 -5.19 10.15 4.89
N ALA A 87 -6.36 9.79 4.36
CA ALA A 87 -6.94 10.42 3.19
C ALA A 87 -7.22 11.92 3.41
N VAL A 88 -7.71 12.30 4.59
CA VAL A 88 -7.93 13.72 4.96
C VAL A 88 -6.60 14.46 5.05
N ILE A 89 -5.57 13.86 5.64
CA ILE A 89 -4.23 14.45 5.71
C ILE A 89 -3.64 14.63 4.30
N LEU A 90 -3.82 13.65 3.41
CA LEU A 90 -3.39 13.74 2.02
C LEU A 90 -4.10 14.85 1.25
N LEU A 91 -5.41 15.03 1.47
CA LEU A 91 -6.20 16.10 0.84
C LEU A 91 -5.75 17.51 1.27
N ILE A 92 -5.24 17.67 2.49
CA ILE A 92 -4.74 18.94 3.01
C ILE A 92 -3.28 19.18 2.59
N THR A 93 -2.56 18.15 2.14
CA THR A 93 -1.14 18.23 1.80
C THR A 93 -0.92 18.95 0.46
N PRO A 94 -0.04 19.97 0.41
CA PRO A 94 0.24 20.71 -0.82
C PRO A 94 0.94 19.86 -1.89
N ARG A 95 0.38 19.87 -3.11
CA ARG A 95 0.79 19.05 -4.28
C ARG A 95 2.28 19.15 -4.61
N GLY A 96 2.86 20.35 -4.51
CA GLY A 96 4.27 20.59 -4.83
C GLY A 96 5.26 19.87 -3.91
N LEU A 97 4.89 19.65 -2.63
CA LEU A 97 5.73 18.89 -1.69
C LEU A 97 5.74 17.41 -2.04
N PHE A 98 4.59 16.87 -2.44
CA PHE A 98 4.43 15.47 -2.81
C PHE A 98 5.27 15.10 -4.03
N ALA A 99 5.27 15.96 -5.06
CA ALA A 99 6.08 15.75 -6.27
C ALA A 99 7.59 15.66 -5.97
N HIS A 100 8.09 16.42 -4.99
CA HIS A 100 9.50 16.35 -4.56
C HIS A 100 9.82 15.12 -3.72
N LEU A 101 8.84 14.60 -2.98
CA LEU A 101 8.99 13.44 -2.11
C LEU A 101 8.90 12.12 -2.87
N VAL A 102 8.14 12.08 -3.97
CA VAL A 102 7.92 10.87 -4.79
C VAL A 102 9.20 10.11 -5.15
N PRO A 103 10.28 10.75 -5.67
CA PRO A 103 11.51 10.03 -6.03
C PRO A 103 12.14 9.33 -4.82
N TRP A 104 12.13 10.01 -3.66
CA TRP A 104 12.63 9.46 -2.41
C TRP A 104 11.76 8.33 -1.88
N LEU A 105 10.43 8.44 -1.97
CA LEU A 105 9.50 7.35 -1.60
C LEU A 105 9.70 6.12 -2.48
N VAL A 106 9.84 6.30 -3.79
CA VAL A 106 10.08 5.19 -4.73
C VAL A 106 11.42 4.53 -4.43
N LEU A 107 12.47 5.30 -4.16
CA LEU A 107 13.79 4.78 -3.82
C LEU A 107 13.76 4.01 -2.49
N PHE A 108 13.16 4.60 -1.44
CA PHE A 108 13.00 3.96 -0.14
C PHE A 108 12.25 2.63 -0.26
N ALA A 109 11.13 2.63 -0.97
CA ALA A 109 10.35 1.41 -1.14
C ALA A 109 11.07 0.36 -1.97
N THR A 110 11.84 0.77 -2.99
CA THR A 110 12.67 -0.16 -3.77
C THR A 110 13.71 -0.83 -2.89
N LEU A 111 14.35 -0.06 -1.98
CA LEU A 111 15.28 -0.62 -0.99
C LEU A 111 14.59 -1.60 -0.04
N VAL A 112 13.39 -1.26 0.46
CA VAL A 112 12.58 -2.15 1.32
C VAL A 112 12.18 -3.43 0.56
N PHE A 113 11.81 -3.33 -0.72
CA PHE A 113 11.49 -4.50 -1.55
C PHE A 113 12.69 -5.40 -1.79
N ILE A 114 13.85 -4.81 -2.10
CA ILE A 114 15.11 -5.55 -2.23
C ILE A 114 15.41 -6.28 -0.93
N TRP A 115 15.24 -5.60 0.21
CA TRP A 115 15.41 -6.21 1.53
C TRP A 115 14.43 -7.35 1.78
N GLY A 116 13.14 -7.14 1.57
CA GLY A 116 12.10 -8.15 1.81
C GLY A 116 12.16 -9.36 0.87
N SER A 117 12.65 -9.18 -0.35
CA SER A 117 12.68 -10.22 -1.39
C SER A 117 14.00 -10.98 -1.45
N PHE A 118 15.14 -10.34 -1.17
CA PHE A 118 16.47 -10.94 -1.35
C PHE A 118 17.26 -11.12 -0.07
N LEU A 119 16.98 -10.35 1.00
CA LEU A 119 17.65 -10.56 2.28
C LEU A 119 16.95 -11.61 3.13
N ARG A 120 17.77 -12.36 3.88
CA ARG A 120 17.31 -13.40 4.80
C ARG A 120 16.48 -12.74 5.90
N LYS A 121 15.20 -13.08 5.95
CA LYS A 121 14.28 -12.57 6.97
C LYS A 121 14.79 -13.01 8.35
N PRO A 122 14.94 -12.09 9.32
CA PRO A 122 15.25 -12.49 10.69
C PRO A 122 14.13 -13.42 11.21
N ASP A 123 14.49 -14.42 12.01
CA ASP A 123 13.55 -15.38 12.57
C ASP A 123 12.47 -14.66 13.40
N ALA A 124 11.31 -14.49 12.80
CA ALA A 124 10.15 -13.84 13.41
C ALA A 124 9.47 -14.72 14.47
N SER A 125 9.96 -15.95 14.69
CA SER A 125 9.45 -16.90 15.68
C SER A 125 9.57 -16.41 17.12
N ASN A 126 10.42 -15.41 17.40
CA ASN A 126 10.62 -14.84 18.74
C ASN A 126 9.95 -13.46 18.93
N LEU A 127 9.28 -12.92 17.92
CA LEU A 127 8.56 -11.65 18.00
C LEU A 127 7.14 -11.89 18.54
N HIS A 128 7.02 -11.91 19.86
CA HIS A 128 5.73 -11.88 20.53
C HIS A 128 5.14 -10.47 20.41
N LEU A 129 4.37 -10.23 19.35
CA LEU A 129 3.64 -8.98 19.19
C LEU A 129 2.49 -8.93 20.18
N THR A 130 2.67 -8.13 21.23
CA THR A 130 1.58 -7.77 22.15
C THR A 130 0.42 -7.16 21.36
N PRO A 131 -0.85 -7.46 21.69
CA PRO A 131 -2.02 -6.93 20.98
C PRO A 131 -1.97 -5.41 20.77
N GLN A 132 -1.49 -4.66 21.76
CA GLN A 132 -1.34 -3.20 21.67
C GLN A 132 -0.33 -2.77 20.60
N THR A 133 0.82 -3.44 20.50
CA THR A 133 1.84 -3.16 19.48
C THR A 133 1.32 -3.47 18.09
N ALA A 134 0.59 -4.57 17.92
CA ALA A 134 -0.05 -4.92 16.66
C ALA A 134 -1.12 -3.89 16.23
N ALA A 135 -1.92 -3.39 17.18
CA ALA A 135 -2.91 -2.35 16.91
C ALA A 135 -2.28 -1.00 16.52
N ILE A 136 -1.22 -0.56 17.22
CA ILE A 136 -0.51 0.69 16.92
C ILE A 136 0.15 0.60 15.55
N VAL A 137 0.86 -0.48 15.26
CA VAL A 137 1.52 -0.68 13.96
C VAL A 137 0.49 -0.72 12.84
N GLN A 138 -0.62 -1.45 13.00
CA GLN A 138 -1.71 -1.44 12.03
C GLN A 138 -2.25 -0.02 11.80
N PHE A 139 -2.49 0.73 12.88
CA PHE A 139 -3.05 2.06 12.79
C PHE A 139 -2.13 3.02 12.03
N LEU A 140 -0.82 2.95 12.30
CA LEU A 140 0.18 3.73 11.56
C LEU A 140 0.25 3.34 10.09
N ILE A 141 0.22 2.04 9.78
CA ILE A 141 0.18 1.53 8.40
C ILE A 141 -1.10 2.00 7.70
N ALA A 142 -2.24 1.99 8.40
CA ALA A 142 -3.51 2.44 7.87
C ALA A 142 -3.55 3.95 7.60
N ILE A 143 -2.96 4.77 8.49
CA ILE A 143 -2.82 6.22 8.26
C ILE A 143 -1.94 6.50 7.05
N TYR A 144 -0.84 5.74 6.88
CA TYR A 144 0.02 5.88 5.71
C TYR A 144 -0.65 5.38 4.41
N GLY A 145 -1.48 4.34 4.51
CA GLY A 145 -2.09 3.66 3.36
C GLY A 145 -3.43 4.25 2.89
N GLY A 146 -4.05 5.16 3.65
CA GLY A 146 -5.26 5.89 3.24
C GLY A 146 -4.94 7.18 2.53
#